data_AF-A0A1C6LE01-F1
#
_entry.id   AF-A0A1C6LE01-F1
#
_cell.length_a   1.000
_cell.length_b   1.000
_cell.length_c   1.000
_cell.angle_alpha   90.00
_cell.angle_beta   90.00
_cell.angle_gamma   90.00
#
_symmetry.space_group_name_H-M   'P 1'
#
loop_
_entity.id
_entity.type
_entity.pdbx_description
1 polymer ?
#
loop_
_entity_poly.entity_id
_entity_poly.type
_entity_poly.pdbx_seq_one_letter_code
_entity_poly.pdbx_strand_id
1 'polypeptide(L)'
;MSLEMKKIINLIIKYGSVFGISIFIIMFIFGEDKLAMIFSLGLVIAILNFILSGIIFEKSISSSSKVVKVIFPLTYIARISIVVIVAIPFIYDLKSISAYMIGFIMYFPILILSWRLSKGGSK
;
A
#
# COMPACT_ATOMS: atom_id res chain seq x y z
N MET A 1 -14.36 6.63 -10.07
CA MET A 1 -13.19 7.14 -9.35
C MET A 1 -13.14 8.65 -9.47
N SER A 2 -13.35 9.36 -8.37
CA SER A 2 -13.39 10.82 -8.34
C SER A 2 -12.04 11.40 -8.77
N LEU A 3 -12.06 12.63 -9.29
CA LEU A 3 -10.83 13.32 -9.70
C LEU A 3 -9.85 13.47 -8.52
N GLU A 4 -10.38 13.75 -7.33
CA GLU A 4 -9.59 13.84 -6.11
C GLU A 4 -8.93 12.51 -5.75
N MET A 5 -9.69 11.41 -5.80
CA MET A 5 -9.15 10.10 -5.48
C MET A 5 -8.11 9.65 -6.52
N LYS A 6 -8.31 9.98 -7.81
CA LYS A 6 -7.32 9.73 -8.86
C LYS A 6 -6.03 10.52 -8.62
N LYS A 7 -6.14 11.78 -8.22
CA LYS A 7 -4.98 12.62 -7.88
C LYS A 7 -4.18 12.03 -6.72
N ILE A 8 -4.86 11.60 -5.65
CA ILE A 8 -4.22 10.97 -4.48
C ILE A 8 -3.53 9.67 -4.88
N ILE A 9 -4.20 8.77 -5.62
CA ILE A 9 -3.59 7.50 -6.07
C ILE A 9 -2.37 7.76 -6.95
N ASN A 10 -2.43 8.70 -7.89
CA ASN A 10 -1.29 9.02 -8.75
C ASN A 10 -0.10 9.57 -7.97
N LEU A 11 -0.32 10.45 -6.99
CA LEU A 11 0.75 10.97 -6.13
C LEU A 11 1.39 9.84 -5.31
N ILE A 12 0.57 8.96 -4.76
CA ILE A 12 1.02 7.80 -3.98
C ILE A 12 1.86 6.86 -4.83
N ILE A 13 1.41 6.51 -6.04
CA ILE A 13 2.18 5.65 -6.94
C ILE A 13 3.49 6.34 -7.30
N LYS A 14 3.46 7.63 -7.66
CA LYS A 14 4.65 8.38 -8.06
C LYS A 14 5.69 8.45 -6.92
N TYR A 15 5.30 8.98 -5.76
CA TYR A 15 6.22 9.13 -4.63
C TYR A 15 6.56 7.80 -3.98
N GLY A 16 5.62 6.87 -3.94
CA GLY A 16 5.79 5.50 -3.47
C GLY A 16 6.83 4.74 -4.27
N SER A 17 6.72 4.77 -5.60
CA SER A 17 7.69 4.14 -6.49
C SER A 17 9.06 4.78 -6.38
N VAL A 18 9.17 6.12 -6.40
CA VAL A 18 10.48 6.81 -6.28
C VAL A 18 11.17 6.45 -4.96
N PHE A 19 10.44 6.53 -3.85
CA PHE A 19 10.99 6.23 -2.53
C PHE A 19 11.33 4.75 -2.37
N GLY A 20 10.44 3.86 -2.81
CA GLY A 20 10.65 2.41 -2.78
C GLY A 20 11.87 1.98 -3.59
N ILE A 21 12.00 2.50 -4.83
CA ILE A 21 13.16 2.23 -5.69
C ILE A 21 14.44 2.75 -5.04
N SER A 22 14.40 3.92 -4.40
CA SER A 22 15.57 4.49 -3.72
C SER A 22 16.08 3.56 -2.62
N ILE A 23 15.18 3.04 -1.77
CA ILE A 23 15.55 2.12 -0.69
C ILE A 23 15.99 0.76 -1.24
N PHE A 24 15.30 0.25 -2.26
CA PHE A 24 15.69 -0.98 -2.93
C PHE A 24 17.14 -0.92 -3.42
N ILE A 25 17.51 0.17 -4.12
CA ILE A 25 18.88 0.39 -4.61
C ILE A 25 19.87 0.45 -3.45
N ILE A 26 19.54 1.15 -2.37
CA ILE A 26 20.39 1.23 -1.17
C ILE A 26 20.66 -0.17 -0.62
N MET A 27 19.62 -0.96 -0.35
CA MET A 27 19.76 -2.32 0.17
C MET A 27 20.55 -3.23 -0.78
N PHE A 28 20.33 -3.09 -2.09
CA PHE A 28 21.06 -3.83 -3.10
C PHE A 28 22.55 -3.51 -3.11
N ILE A 29 22.93 -2.23 -2.98
CA ILE A 29 24.34 -1.80 -2.89
C ILE A 29 25.03 -2.38 -1.66
N PHE A 30 24.30 -2.52 -0.54
CA PHE A 30 24.82 -3.16 0.68
C PHE A 30 24.85 -4.70 0.61
N GLY A 31 24.52 -5.31 -0.54
CA GLY A 31 24.58 -6.76 -0.74
C GLY A 31 23.39 -7.54 -0.17
N GLU A 32 22.32 -6.86 0.26
CA GLU A 32 21.12 -7.47 0.85
C GLU A 32 20.03 -7.66 -0.23
N ASP A 33 20.40 -8.31 -1.33
CA ASP A 33 19.55 -8.49 -2.53
C ASP A 33 18.21 -9.18 -2.23
N LYS A 34 18.24 -10.28 -1.46
CA LYS A 34 17.04 -11.01 -1.04
C LYS A 34 16.13 -10.15 -0.18
N LEU A 35 16.68 -9.43 0.81
CA LEU A 35 15.88 -8.57 1.68
C LEU A 35 15.31 -7.38 0.90
N ALA A 36 16.05 -6.83 -0.07
CA ALA A 36 15.58 -5.76 -0.94
C ALA A 36 14.36 -6.19 -1.77
N MET A 37 14.38 -7.42 -2.32
CA MET A 37 13.24 -7.98 -3.04
C MET A 37 12.02 -8.18 -2.12
N ILE A 38 12.23 -8.73 -0.92
CA ILE A 38 11.14 -8.96 0.05
C ILE A 38 10.55 -7.64 0.56
N PHE A 39 11.40 -6.64 0.83
CA PHE A 39 10.98 -5.28 1.15
C PHE A 39 10.12 -4.68 0.03
N SER A 40 10.55 -4.82 -1.22
CA SER A 40 9.82 -4.31 -2.39
C SER A 40 8.47 -5.00 -2.55
N LEU A 41 8.40 -6.31 -2.27
CA LEU A 41 7.13 -7.04 -2.23
C LEU A 41 6.18 -6.44 -1.18
N GLY A 42 6.67 -6.14 0.03
CA GLY A 42 5.90 -5.47 1.06
C GLY A 42 5.32 -4.13 0.61
N LEU A 43 6.13 -3.30 -0.06
CA LEU A 43 5.68 -2.03 -0.65
C LEU A 43 4.60 -2.21 -1.71
N VAL A 44 4.78 -3.15 -2.64
CA VAL A 44 3.79 -3.45 -3.69
C VAL A 44 2.47 -3.87 -3.08
N ILE A 45 2.50 -4.77 -2.09
CA ILE A 45 1.29 -5.22 -1.39
C ILE A 45 0.59 -4.06 -0.67
N ALA A 46 1.35 -3.14 -0.05
CA ALA A 46 0.77 -1.96 0.58
C ALA A 46 0.07 -1.02 -0.42
N ILE A 47 0.71 -0.77 -1.57
CA ILE A 47 0.14 0.05 -2.65
C ILE A 47 -1.16 -0.59 -3.17
N LEU A 48 -1.14 -1.89 -3.48
CA LEU A 48 -2.34 -2.61 -3.95
C LEU A 48 -3.45 -2.58 -2.91
N ASN A 49 -3.12 -2.82 -1.64
CA ASN A 49 -4.08 -2.78 -0.54
C ASN A 49 -4.76 -1.39 -0.43
N PHE A 50 -3.99 -0.32 -0.60
CA PHE A 50 -4.53 1.03 -0.60
C PHE A 50 -5.39 1.35 -1.83
N ILE A 51 -4.93 1.01 -3.04
CA ILE A 51 -5.69 1.25 -4.27
C ILE A 51 -7.05 0.55 -4.18
N LEU A 52 -7.06 -0.73 -3.76
CA LEU A 52 -8.28 -1.48 -3.53
C LEU A 52 -9.16 -0.83 -2.45
N SER A 53 -8.55 -0.35 -1.35
CA SER A 53 -9.26 0.42 -0.31
C SER A 53 -10.02 1.59 -0.90
N GLY A 54 -9.34 2.37 -1.74
CA GLY A 54 -9.90 3.56 -2.34
C GLY A 54 -11.05 3.28 -3.29
N ILE A 55 -10.87 2.30 -4.17
CA ILE A 55 -11.91 1.87 -5.12
C ILE A 55 -13.15 1.38 -4.38
N ILE A 56 -12.96 0.54 -3.37
CA ILE A 56 -14.06 -0.06 -2.59
C ILE A 56 -14.77 1.01 -1.75
N PHE A 57 -14.02 1.93 -1.14
CA PHE A 57 -14.57 3.04 -0.36
C PHE A 57 -15.43 3.96 -1.21
N GLU A 58 -14.94 4.38 -2.37
CA GLU A 58 -15.70 5.25 -3.26
C GLU A 58 -16.98 4.56 -3.74
N LYS A 59 -16.89 3.28 -4.12
CA LYS A 59 -18.05 2.49 -4.55
C LYS A 59 -19.07 2.31 -3.43
N SER A 60 -18.62 2.21 -2.17
CA SER A 60 -19.50 2.11 -1.00
C SER A 60 -20.27 3.42 -0.74
N ILE A 61 -19.60 4.56 -0.90
CA ILE A 61 -20.23 5.88 -0.75
C ILE A 61 -21.20 6.17 -1.88
N SER A 62 -20.83 5.88 -3.13
CA SER A 62 -21.66 6.21 -4.30
C SER A 62 -22.85 5.27 -4.50
N SER A 63 -22.89 4.14 -3.80
CA SER A 63 -23.92 3.11 -3.99
C SER A 63 -25.08 3.28 -3.01
N SER A 64 -26.30 3.29 -3.55
CA SER A 64 -27.54 3.22 -2.76
C SER A 64 -27.86 1.78 -2.29
N SER A 65 -27.14 0.77 -2.79
CA SER A 65 -27.40 -0.64 -2.46
C SER A 65 -27.00 -0.99 -1.04
N LYS A 66 -27.96 -1.48 -0.24
CA LYS A 66 -27.71 -2.01 1.11
C LYS A 66 -26.69 -3.15 1.12
N VAL A 67 -26.68 -3.98 0.08
CA VAL A 67 -25.75 -5.12 -0.06
C VAL A 67 -24.30 -4.65 -0.12
N VAL A 68 -24.02 -3.59 -0.89
CA VAL A 68 -22.66 -3.03 -1.01
C VAL A 68 -22.16 -2.49 0.34
N LYS A 69 -23.04 -1.85 1.12
CA LYS A 69 -22.71 -1.31 2.44
C LYS A 69 -22.39 -2.40 3.47
N VAL A 70 -23.08 -3.54 3.41
CA VAL A 70 -22.83 -4.69 4.30
C VAL A 70 -21.54 -5.42 3.91
N ILE A 71 -21.23 -5.52 2.61
CA ILE A 71 -20.01 -6.19 2.14
C ILE A 71 -18.76 -5.33 2.38
N PHE A 72 -18.89 -4.00 2.41
CA PHE A 72 -17.78 -3.07 2.64
C PHE A 72 -16.85 -3.47 3.81
N PRO A 73 -17.35 -3.68 5.05
CA PRO A 73 -16.50 -4.11 6.17
C PRO A 73 -15.87 -5.50 5.96
N LEU A 74 -16.55 -6.44 5.27
CA LEU A 74 -15.98 -7.76 4.97
C LEU A 74 -14.75 -7.67 4.06
N THR A 75 -14.72 -6.68 3.15
CA THR A 75 -13.54 -6.47 2.29
C THR A 75 -12.30 -6.04 3.08
N TYR A 76 -12.46 -5.48 4.28
CA TYR A 76 -11.33 -5.12 5.14
C TYR A 76 -10.65 -6.38 5.68
N ILE A 77 -11.44 -7.33 6.17
CA ILE A 77 -10.96 -8.62 6.66
C ILE A 77 -10.22 -9.36 5.54
N ALA A 78 -10.84 -9.47 4.36
CA ALA A 78 -10.22 -10.13 3.20
C ALA A 78 -8.85 -9.53 2.84
N ARG A 79 -8.71 -8.20 2.88
CA ARG A 79 -7.44 -7.52 2.57
C ARG A 79 -6.38 -7.76 3.62
N ILE A 80 -6.73 -7.74 4.91
CA ILE A 80 -5.79 -8.10 5.97
C ILE A 80 -5.34 -9.55 5.79
N SER A 81 -6.26 -10.47 5.53
CA SER A 81 -5.92 -11.87 5.28
C SER A 81 -4.93 -12.02 4.13
N ILE A 82 -5.10 -11.28 3.03
CA ILE A 82 -4.15 -11.29 1.90
C ILE A 82 -2.75 -10.83 2.34
N VAL A 83 -2.67 -9.72 3.09
CA VAL A 83 -1.38 -9.21 3.59
C VAL A 83 -0.68 -10.23 4.48
N VAL A 84 -1.43 -10.95 5.33
CA VAL A 84 -0.91 -12.00 6.20
C VAL A 84 -0.48 -13.23 5.41
N ILE A 85 -1.30 -13.68 4.45
CA ILE A 85 -1.00 -14.85 3.61
C ILE A 85 0.32 -14.65 2.84
N VAL A 86 0.55 -13.46 2.30
CA VAL A 86 1.80 -13.14 1.60
C VAL A 86 3.01 -13.13 2.56
N ALA A 87 2.80 -12.90 3.86
CA ALA A 87 3.86 -12.94 4.87
C ALA A 87 4.22 -14.37 5.32
N ILE A 88 3.31 -15.34 5.17
CA ILE A 88 3.50 -16.73 5.65
C ILE A 88 4.82 -17.36 5.16
N PRO A 89 5.22 -17.23 3.88
CA PRO A 89 6.48 -17.81 3.40
C PRO A 89 7.73 -17.32 4.15
N PHE A 90 7.65 -16.18 4.83
CA PHE A 90 8.78 -15.55 5.53
C PHE A 90 8.76 -15.76 7.05
N ILE A 91 7.75 -16.46 7.60
CA ILE A 91 7.51 -16.51 9.05
C ILE A 91 8.65 -17.16 9.86
N TYR A 92 9.41 -18.05 9.23
CA TYR A 92 10.52 -18.75 9.87
C TYR A 92 11.85 -17.98 9.82
N ASP A 93 11.91 -16.87 9.08
CA ASP A 93 13.09 -16.00 9.05
C ASP A 93 12.72 -14.58 9.51
N LEU A 94 13.18 -14.23 10.71
CA LEU A 94 12.95 -12.93 11.32
C LEU A 94 13.42 -11.78 10.44
N LYS A 95 14.51 -11.95 9.68
CA LYS A 95 15.01 -10.90 8.78
C LYS A 95 14.04 -10.69 7.61
N SER A 96 13.64 -11.77 6.94
CA SER A 96 12.69 -11.72 5.81
C SER A 96 11.32 -11.16 6.22
N ILE A 97 10.72 -11.64 7.31
CA ILE A 97 9.41 -11.11 7.75
C ILE A 97 9.51 -9.65 8.15
N SER A 98 10.61 -9.24 8.80
CA SER A 98 10.84 -7.84 9.16
C SER A 98 11.00 -6.97 7.91
N ALA A 99 11.76 -7.41 6.91
CA ALA A 99 11.93 -6.69 5.66
C ALA A 99 10.57 -6.48 4.95
N TYR A 100 9.74 -7.53 4.88
CA TYR A 100 8.39 -7.44 4.34
C TYR A 100 7.52 -6.44 5.13
N MET A 101 7.51 -6.55 6.46
CA MET A 101 6.72 -5.67 7.33
C MET A 101 7.17 -4.22 7.24
N ILE A 102 8.49 -3.97 7.22
CA ILE A 102 9.04 -2.62 7.06
C ILE A 102 8.61 -2.06 5.71
N GLY A 103 8.74 -2.81 4.61
CA GLY A 103 8.26 -2.40 3.29
C GLY A 103 6.78 -2.05 3.30
N PHE A 104 5.95 -2.88 3.94
CA PHE A 104 4.52 -2.64 4.06
C PHE A 104 4.19 -1.37 4.89
N ILE A 105 4.84 -1.19 6.05
CA ILE A 105 4.60 -0.05 6.95
C ILE A 105 5.15 1.25 6.37
N MET A 106 6.24 1.19 5.63
CA MET A 106 6.91 2.36 5.06
C MET A 106 6.04 3.12 4.03
N TYR A 107 4.97 2.47 3.57
CA TYR A 107 3.92 3.10 2.80
C TYR A 107 3.13 4.18 3.56
N PHE A 108 2.95 4.06 4.89
CA PHE A 108 2.12 5.00 5.66
C PHE A 108 2.63 6.46 5.63
N PRO A 109 3.93 6.74 5.85
CA PRO A 109 4.48 8.09 5.67
C PRO A 109 4.21 8.67 4.27
N ILE A 110 4.36 7.87 3.21
CA ILE A 110 4.15 8.28 1.81
C ILE A 110 2.70 8.68 1.59
N LEU A 111 1.77 7.93 2.16
CA LEU A 111 0.34 8.23 2.11
C LEU A 111 0.01 9.56 2.79
N ILE A 112 0.56 9.82 3.98
CA ILE A 112 0.35 11.08 4.71
C ILE A 112 0.87 12.27 3.90
N LEU A 113 2.08 12.14 3.33
CA LEU A 113 2.69 13.18 2.50
C LEU A 113 1.88 13.43 1.23
N SER A 114 1.49 12.37 0.52
CA SER A 114 0.70 12.46 -0.71
C SER A 114 -0.66 13.10 -0.46
N TRP A 115 -1.29 12.80 0.67
CA TRP A 115 -2.56 13.41 1.06
C TRP A 115 -2.42 14.92 1.35
N ARG A 116 -1.38 15.34 2.08
CA ARG A 116 -1.09 16.77 2.30
C ARG A 116 -0.86 17.50 0.98
N LEU A 117 -0.06 16.92 0.08
CA LEU A 117 0.24 17.51 -1.24
C LEU A 117 -1.00 17.59 -2.14
N SER A 118 -1.88 16.59 -2.07
CA SER A 118 -3.14 16.60 -2.82
C SER A 118 -4.04 17.78 -2.44
N LYS A 119 -4.10 18.12 -1.13
CA LYS A 119 -4.85 19.28 -0.62
C LYS A 119 -4.17 20.62 -0.92
N GLY A 120 -2.84 20.68 -0.86
CA GLY A 120 -2.06 21.90 -1.13
C GLY A 120 -2.12 22.39 -2.58
N GLY A 121 -2.52 21.54 -3.53
CA GLY A 121 -2.74 21.90 -4.94
C GLY A 121 -4.18 22.26 -5.29
N SER A 122 -5.01 22.60 -4.29
CA SER A 122 -6.33 23.22 -4.46
C SER A 122 -6.24 24.66 -3.93
N LYS A 123 -5.51 25.50 -4.65
CA LYS A 123 -5.60 26.95 -4.58
C LYS A 123 -5.95 27.45 -5.97
#